data_AF-A0AAD8Z420-F1
#
_entry.id   AF-A0AAD8Z420-F1
#
_cell.length_a   1.000
_cell.length_b   1.000
_cell.length_c   1.000
_cell.angle_alpha   90.00
_cell.angle_beta   90.00
_cell.angle_gamma   90.00
#
_symmetry.space_group_name_H-M   'P 1'
#
loop_
_entity.id
_entity.type
_entity.pdbx_description
1 polymer ?
#
loop_
_entity_poly.entity_id
_entity_poly.type
_entity_poly.pdbx_seq_one_letter_code
_entity_poly.pdbx_strand_id
1 'polypeptide(L)'
;MRWTDQLVAALKNALDDADWDMFRCRTDDVSKFTEAVVRFIGKLVDNTIPRATIKTFPNKKPWVDKTIHVALNSCTAPYNAGIISGSIDEYKSVAYGVRRVVIEAKLRYGRKLQS
;
A
#
# COMPACT_ATOMS: atom_id res chain seq x y z
N MET A 1 4.01 -6.73 0.93
CA MET A 1 2.56 -6.98 0.80
C MET A 1 2.17 -7.98 1.87
N ARG A 2 1.07 -7.78 2.61
CA ARG A 2 0.71 -8.61 3.76
C ARG A 2 -0.70 -9.16 3.57
N TRP A 3 -0.86 -10.47 3.61
CA TRP A 3 -2.17 -11.11 3.68
C TRP A 3 -2.76 -10.86 5.08
N THR A 4 -3.95 -10.27 5.12
CA THR A 4 -4.74 -10.14 6.34
C THR A 4 -5.82 -11.22 6.35
N ASP A 5 -6.34 -11.57 7.52
CA ASP A 5 -7.42 -12.57 7.63
C ASP A 5 -8.64 -12.19 6.80
N GLN A 6 -8.92 -10.88 6.69
CA GLN A 6 -9.97 -10.34 5.82
C GLN A 6 -9.70 -10.62 4.33
N LEU A 7 -8.46 -10.43 3.85
CA LEU A 7 -8.10 -10.72 2.46
C LEU A 7 -8.15 -12.23 2.18
N VAL A 8 -7.76 -13.06 3.15
CA VAL A 8 -7.87 -14.51 3.04
C VAL A 8 -9.33 -14.95 2.98
N ALA A 9 -10.19 -14.39 3.83
CA ALA A 9 -11.63 -14.66 3.81
C ALA A 9 -12.28 -14.21 2.50
N ALA A 10 -11.91 -13.04 1.99
CA ALA A 10 -12.39 -12.54 0.70
C ALA A 10 -11.99 -13.46 -0.46
N LEU A 11 -10.73 -13.94 -0.49
CA LEU A 11 -10.28 -14.89 -1.51
C LEU A 11 -11.02 -16.23 -1.43
N LYS A 12 -11.23 -16.74 -0.20
CA LYS A 12 -11.98 -17.99 0.02
C LYS A 12 -13.41 -17.89 -0.50
N ASN A 13 -14.14 -16.84 -0.09
CA ASN A 13 -15.51 -16.62 -0.57
C ASN A 13 -15.57 -16.54 -2.11
N ALA A 14 -14.61 -15.86 -2.74
CA ALA A 14 -14.57 -15.76 -4.20
C ALA A 14 -14.26 -17.08 -4.91
N LEU A 15 -13.53 -18.00 -4.26
CA LEU A 15 -13.28 -19.36 -4.77
C LEU A 15 -14.49 -20.28 -4.55
N ASP A 16 -15.20 -20.12 -3.43
CA ASP A 16 -16.40 -20.88 -3.11
C ASP A 16 -17.58 -20.49 -4.02
N ASP A 17 -17.70 -19.20 -4.38
CA ASP A 17 -18.70 -18.68 -5.32
C ASP A 17 -18.35 -18.95 -6.80
N ALA A 18 -17.14 -19.42 -7.09
CA ALA A 18 -16.71 -19.65 -8.46
C ALA A 18 -17.43 -20.85 -9.08
N ASP A 19 -18.05 -20.64 -10.24
CA ASP A 19 -18.61 -21.73 -11.05
C ASP A 19 -17.48 -22.50 -11.76
N TRP A 20 -17.02 -23.57 -11.12
CA TRP A 20 -15.95 -24.43 -11.66
C TRP A 20 -16.39 -25.27 -12.87
N ASP A 21 -17.70 -25.48 -13.05
CA ASP A 21 -18.23 -26.25 -14.17
C ASP A 21 -18.07 -25.53 -15.50
N MET A 22 -18.02 -24.20 -15.49
CA MET A 22 -17.78 -23.40 -16.69
C MET A 22 -16.46 -23.76 -17.41
N PHE A 23 -15.46 -24.26 -16.68
CA PHE A 23 -14.16 -24.65 -17.24
C PHE A 23 -14.21 -26.05 -17.85
N ARG A 24 -14.99 -26.97 -17.27
CA ARG A 24 -15.18 -28.34 -17.77
C ARG A 24 -15.99 -28.36 -19.08
N CYS A 25 -17.00 -27.49 -19.19
CA CYS A 25 -17.84 -27.42 -20.39
C CYS A 25 -17.13 -26.88 -21.64
N ARG A 26 -15.92 -26.32 -21.51
CA ARG A 26 -15.21 -25.64 -22.61
C ARG A 26 -14.18 -26.51 -23.32
N THR A 27 -13.65 -27.54 -22.66
CA THR A 27 -12.61 -28.39 -23.27
C THR A 27 -12.40 -29.67 -22.46
N ASP A 28 -12.26 -30.79 -23.17
CA ASP A 28 -11.84 -32.07 -22.58
C ASP A 28 -10.30 -32.18 -22.48
N ASP A 29 -9.57 -31.18 -22.97
CA ASP A 29 -8.12 -31.09 -22.90
C ASP A 29 -7.69 -30.63 -21.50
N VAL A 30 -7.10 -31.55 -20.74
CA VAL A 30 -6.64 -31.33 -19.36
C VAL A 30 -5.64 -30.17 -19.25
N SER A 31 -4.79 -29.98 -20.26
CA SER A 31 -3.81 -28.89 -20.25
C SER A 31 -4.50 -27.54 -20.40
N LYS A 32 -5.44 -27.42 -21.33
CA LYS A 32 -6.22 -26.18 -21.53
C LYS A 32 -7.13 -25.86 -20.35
N PHE A 33 -7.75 -26.89 -19.76
CA PHE A 33 -8.52 -26.76 -18.54
C PHE A 33 -7.66 -26.20 -17.40
N THR A 34 -6.48 -26.80 -17.19
CA THR A 34 -5.54 -26.39 -16.14
C THR A 34 -5.07 -24.95 -16.34
N GLU A 35 -4.72 -24.57 -17.57
CA GLU A 35 -4.31 -23.21 -17.91
C GLU A 35 -5.42 -22.20 -17.59
N ALA A 36 -6.67 -22.51 -17.98
CA ALA A 36 -7.80 -21.63 -17.72
C ALA A 36 -8.08 -21.44 -16.22
N VAL A 37 -8.03 -22.52 -15.44
CA VAL A 37 -8.20 -22.51 -13.98
C VAL A 37 -7.09 -21.71 -13.31
N VAL A 38 -5.83 -21.96 -13.66
CA VAL A 38 -4.68 -21.23 -13.10
C VAL A 38 -4.78 -19.74 -13.38
N ARG A 39 -5.14 -19.37 -14.63
CA ARG A 39 -5.31 -17.96 -15.01
C ARG A 39 -6.46 -17.29 -14.25
N PHE A 40 -7.56 -18.01 -14.03
CA PHE A 40 -8.70 -17.51 -13.27
C PHE A 40 -8.35 -17.28 -11.79
N ILE A 41 -7.69 -18.25 -11.15
CA ILE A 41 -7.20 -18.11 -9.77
C ILE A 41 -6.23 -16.93 -9.66
N GLY A 42 -5.30 -16.79 -10.62
CA GLY A 42 -4.38 -15.64 -10.66
C GLY A 42 -5.13 -14.30 -10.71
N LYS A 43 -6.19 -14.21 -11.52
CA LYS A 43 -7.04 -13.02 -11.58
C LYS A 43 -7.78 -12.75 -10.26
N LEU A 44 -8.28 -13.79 -9.57
CA LEU A 44 -8.91 -13.64 -8.26
C LEU A 44 -7.94 -13.12 -7.20
N VAL A 45 -6.71 -13.64 -7.18
CA VAL A 45 -5.64 -13.16 -6.31
C VAL A 45 -5.33 -11.69 -6.60
N ASP A 46 -5.14 -11.33 -7.87
CA ASP A 46 -4.88 -9.94 -8.29
C ASP A 46 -6.02 -8.98 -7.91
N ASN A 47 -7.27 -9.43 -8.00
CA ASN A 47 -8.45 -8.63 -7.64
C ASN A 47 -8.65 -8.52 -6.13
N THR A 48 -8.23 -9.53 -5.36
CA THR A 48 -8.40 -9.54 -3.90
C THR A 48 -7.41 -8.59 -3.24
N ILE A 49 -6.20 -8.51 -3.78
CA ILE A 49 -5.12 -7.71 -3.22
C ILE A 49 -5.28 -6.25 -3.69
N PRO A 50 -5.45 -5.28 -2.77
CA PRO A 50 -5.50 -3.87 -3.14
C PRO A 50 -4.18 -3.43 -3.77
N ARG A 51 -4.19 -3.02 -5.04
CA ARG A 51 -3.06 -2.38 -5.69
C ARG A 51 -3.10 -0.87 -5.50
N ALA A 52 -2.07 -0.33 -4.87
CA ALA A 52 -1.86 1.12 -4.79
C ALA A 52 -0.87 1.56 -5.87
N THR A 53 -1.33 2.40 -6.80
CA THR A 53 -0.44 3.05 -7.77
C THR A 53 0.18 4.28 -7.13
N ILE A 54 1.47 4.20 -6.79
CA ILE A 54 2.22 5.35 -6.26
C ILE A 54 2.84 6.11 -7.42
N LYS A 55 2.26 7.27 -7.76
CA LYS A 55 2.85 8.18 -8.73
C LYS A 55 4.01 8.95 -8.07
N THR A 56 5.23 8.66 -8.50
CA THR A 56 6.42 9.40 -8.07
C THR A 56 6.72 10.50 -9.08
N PHE A 57 6.93 11.72 -8.59
CA PHE A 57 7.29 12.85 -9.43
C PHE A 57 8.81 13.10 -9.32
N PRO A 58 9.52 13.42 -10.42
CA PRO A 58 10.95 13.73 -10.40
C PRO A 58 11.29 15.05 -9.68
N ASN A 59 10.33 15.71 -9.04
CA ASN A 59 10.56 16.88 -8.18
C ASN A 59 10.93 16.45 -6.75
N LYS A 60 12.05 15.74 -6.59
CA LYS A 60 12.63 15.54 -5.26
C LYS A 60 13.12 16.88 -4.77
N LYS A 61 12.41 17.46 -3.80
CA LYS A 61 12.82 18.73 -3.20
C LYS A 61 14.25 18.56 -2.65
N PRO A 62 15.21 19.44 -3.00
CA PRO A 62 16.63 19.23 -2.68
C PRO A 62 16.94 19.14 -1.18
N TRP A 63 16.05 19.69 -0.35
CA TRP A 63 16.13 19.66 1.11
C TRP A 63 15.50 18.42 1.75
N VAL A 64 14.93 17.49 0.97
CA VAL A 64 14.37 16.22 1.46
C VAL A 64 15.47 15.16 1.42
N ASP A 65 16.09 14.94 2.58
CA ASP A 65 17.08 13.89 2.79
C ASP A 65 16.46 12.65 3.49
N LYS A 66 17.32 11.67 3.83
CA LYS A 66 16.89 10.46 4.55
C LYS A 66 16.24 10.78 5.90
N THR A 67 16.70 11.81 6.60
CA THR A 67 16.16 12.22 7.91
C THR A 67 14.73 12.72 7.76
N ILE A 68 14.46 13.52 6.72
CA ILE A 68 13.11 13.99 6.39
C ILE A 68 12.19 12.81 6.03
N HIS A 69 12.70 11.83 5.28
CA HIS A 69 11.94 10.62 4.99
C HIS A 69 11.59 9.82 6.25
N VAL A 70 12.55 9.63 7.15
CA VAL A 70 12.33 8.94 8.43
C VAL A 70 11.29 9.69 9.28
N ALA A 71 11.41 11.02 9.36
CA ALA A 71 10.46 11.86 10.08
C ALA A 71 9.04 11.78 9.47
N LEU A 72 8.90 11.82 8.15
CA LEU A 72 7.59 11.67 7.50
C LEU A 72 6.98 10.27 7.76
N ASN A 73 7.80 9.23 7.73
CA ASN A 73 7.36 7.85 7.94
C ASN A 73 6.97 7.57 9.40
N SER A 74 7.46 8.34 10.38
CA SER A 74 7.09 8.15 11.78
C SER A 74 5.61 8.46 12.06
N CYS A 75 4.95 9.22 11.18
CA CYS A 75 3.51 9.49 11.27
C CYS A 75 2.62 8.29 10.91
N THR A 76 3.13 7.30 10.18
CA THR A 76 2.29 6.23 9.62
C THR A 76 1.67 5.33 10.71
N ALA A 77 2.48 4.90 11.68
CA ALA A 77 2.00 4.05 12.77
C ALA A 77 0.93 4.73 13.65
N PRO A 78 1.14 5.95 14.20
CA PRO A 78 0.15 6.62 15.03
C PRO A 78 -1.10 7.04 14.25
N TYR A 79 -0.96 7.34 12.94
CA TYR A 79 -2.12 7.56 12.08
C TYR A 79 -3.02 6.32 12.00
N ASN A 80 -2.43 5.15 11.70
CA ASN A 80 -3.17 3.90 11.62
C ASN A 80 -3.77 3.50 12.97
N ALA A 81 -3.03 3.69 14.06
CA ALA A 81 -3.53 3.45 15.41
C ALA A 81 -4.74 4.35 15.72
N GLY A 82 -4.71 5.62 15.29
CA GLY A 82 -5.80 6.56 15.49
C GLY A 82 -7.05 6.27 14.67
N ILE A 83 -6.91 5.69 13.46
CA ILE A 83 -8.06 5.19 12.69
C ILE A 83 -8.77 4.05 13.42
N ILE A 84 -8.00 3.17 14.10
CA ILE A 84 -8.54 2.03 14.83
C ILE A 84 -9.15 2.46 16.17
N SER A 85 -8.48 3.35 16.92
CA SER A 85 -8.87 3.76 18.26
C SER A 85 -9.87 4.92 18.29
N GLY A 86 -10.03 5.65 17.18
CA GLY A 86 -10.84 6.86 17.10
C GLY A 86 -10.15 8.12 17.67
N SER A 87 -8.90 8.02 18.15
CA SER A 87 -8.13 9.16 18.67
C SER A 87 -6.91 9.48 17.82
N ILE A 88 -6.79 10.73 17.37
CA ILE A 88 -5.73 11.18 16.46
C ILE A 88 -4.62 11.98 17.18
N ASP A 89 -4.65 12.07 18.51
CA ASP A 89 -3.82 13.01 19.26
C ASP A 89 -2.33 12.64 19.26
N GLU A 90 -2.01 11.34 19.29
CA GLU A 90 -0.64 10.87 19.14
C GLU A 90 -0.08 11.23 17.76
N TYR A 91 -0.88 11.05 16.70
CA TYR A 91 -0.51 11.47 15.35
C TYR A 91 -0.27 12.99 15.29
N LYS A 92 -1.14 13.81 15.90
CA LYS A 92 -0.96 15.27 15.93
C LYS A 92 0.36 15.66 16.60
N SER A 93 0.70 15.01 17.72
CA SER A 93 1.96 15.25 18.45
C SER A 93 3.17 14.94 17.57
N VAL A 94 3.19 13.76 16.95
CA VAL A 94 4.27 13.35 16.04
C VAL A 94 4.36 14.29 14.83
N ALA A 95 3.23 14.61 14.21
CA ALA A 95 3.17 15.52 13.06
C ALA A 95 3.70 16.92 13.39
N TYR A 96 3.52 17.40 14.63
CA TYR A 96 4.11 18.66 15.09
C TYR A 96 5.64 18.61 15.12
N GLY A 97 6.22 17.51 15.60
CA GLY A 97 7.66 17.27 15.55
C GLY A 97 8.20 17.24 14.11
N VAL A 98 7.49 16.56 13.21
CA VAL A 98 7.86 16.47 11.79
C VAL A 98 7.86 17.85 11.12
N ARG A 99 6.89 18.71 11.43
CA ARG A 99 6.86 20.09 10.91
C ARG A 99 8.12 20.86 11.28
N ARG A 100 8.59 20.73 12.52
CA ARG A 100 9.82 21.40 12.97
C ARG A 100 11.04 20.94 12.18
N VAL A 101 11.20 19.63 12.00
CA VAL A 101 12.31 19.03 11.23
C VAL A 101 12.28 19.49 9.77
N VAL A 102 11.10 19.55 9.15
CA VAL A 102 10.92 20.05 7.78
C VAL A 102 11.27 21.53 7.65
N ILE A 103 10.87 22.37 8.61
CA ILE A 103 11.22 23.80 8.62
C ILE A 103 12.73 23.96 8.71
N GLU A 104 13.39 23.22 9.62
CA GLU A 104 14.83 23.31 9.79
C GLU A 104 15.60 22.87 8.53
N ALA A 105 15.16 21.80 7.86
CA ALA A 105 15.77 21.34 6.62
C ALA A 105 15.65 22.39 5.49
N LYS A 106 14.49 23.03 5.36
CA LYS A 106 14.29 24.13 4.42
C LYS A 106 15.22 25.30 4.73
N LEU A 107 15.33 25.71 5.99
CA LEU A 107 16.21 26.80 6.41
C LEU A 107 17.68 26.49 6.14
N ARG A 108 18.12 25.26 6.48
CA ARG A 108 19.48 24.80 6.23
C ARG A 108 19.83 24.83 4.75
N TYR A 109 18.92 24.40 3.91
CA TYR A 109 19.09 24.47 2.45
C TYR A 109 19.08 25.91 1.95
N GLY A 110 18.19 26.77 2.46
CA GLY A 110 18.15 28.20 2.13
C GLY A 110 19.48 28.90 2.44
N ARG A 111 20.09 28.62 3.61
CA ARG A 111 21.43 29.15 3.95
C ARG A 111 22.52 28.69 2.98
N LYS A 112 22.48 27.45 2.51
CA LYS A 112 23.43 26.93 1.50
C LYS A 112 23.33 27.64 0.16
N LEU A 113 22.16 28.17 -0.20
CA LEU A 113 21.97 28.92 -1.45
C LEU A 113 22.42 30.38 -1.38
N GLN A 114 22.60 30.90 -0.16
CA GLN A 114 23.01 32.29 0.10
C GLN A 114 24.50 32.42 0.41
N SER A 115 25.23 31.30 0.44
CA SER A 115 26.69 31.22 0.64
C SER A 115 27.39 30.91 -0.67
#